data_AF-A0A563CDD1-F1
#
_entry.id   AF-A0A563CDD1-F1
#
_cell.length_a   1.000
_cell.length_b   1.000
_cell.length_c   1.000
_cell.angle_alpha   90.00
_cell.angle_beta   90.00
_cell.angle_gamma   90.00
#
_symmetry.space_group_name_H-M   'P 1'
#
loop_
_entity.id
_entity.type
_entity.pdbx_description
1 polymer ?
#
loop_
_entity_poly.entity_id
_entity_poly.type
_entity_poly.pdbx_seq_one_letter_code
_entity_poly.pdbx_strand_id
1 'polypeptide(L)'
;MDGIQIGDTITRSDGQKYMIIDDSFPAANISSEIIQIPASSILANNLLGRHIGDNFNFNSQLTISNVVHSNYLEYVNNKKKNIAKENKKRRESIDIKNALYEYDFQLADELNRESNISGFQDQKANAIEAFKKAVYDSAYNRISRSNLDKMITNAINYGIITNDEISRITKRAINERDEYDKQQAMIYMRRKQQEQLEWKRAQEAEEAREQEREDRERRKRGSYRRVISSRNIKELIHFTNISNIETIVRYGILPRNIVDQEIPEALVNDMDRFDNYRNATCLSVSFPNYKMFYRYQNEDPDTKWVVISLSPELLIDLAIRHFFFFKENAAKNDSLRCSFEEMFGNSNGRDPENPQAEILAFGIISPKYIQRIYVKTLEDKNLLEQKLGRTIDIELNTKYFKYRAGDYL
;
A
#
# COMPACT_ATOMS: atom_id res chain seq x y z
N MET A 1 16.60 -60.88 -69.11
CA MET A 1 17.19 -59.76 -68.35
C MET A 1 16.08 -59.23 -67.48
N ASP A 2 16.31 -59.03 -66.19
CA ASP A 2 15.30 -58.46 -65.31
C ASP A 2 15.03 -57.01 -65.73
N GLY A 3 13.76 -56.60 -65.72
CA GLY A 3 13.39 -55.22 -66.03
C GLY A 3 13.87 -54.26 -64.93
N ILE A 4 13.83 -52.96 -65.21
CA ILE A 4 14.16 -51.90 -64.24
C ILE A 4 13.36 -52.07 -62.95
N GLN A 5 14.03 -52.00 -61.80
CA GLN A 5 13.46 -52.07 -60.46
C GLN A 5 13.73 -50.79 -59.65
N ILE A 6 13.04 -50.66 -58.51
CA ILE A 6 13.33 -49.59 -57.54
C ILE A 6 14.74 -49.80 -57.00
N GLY A 7 15.54 -48.74 -57.00
CA GLY A 7 16.95 -48.75 -56.63
C GLY A 7 17.89 -48.76 -57.83
N ASP A 8 17.39 -49.00 -59.05
CA ASP A 8 18.25 -49.04 -60.22
C ASP A 8 18.61 -47.64 -60.72
N THR A 9 19.85 -47.48 -61.18
CA THR A 9 20.28 -46.28 -61.91
C THR A 9 20.11 -46.49 -63.40
N ILE A 10 19.22 -45.71 -64.00
CA ILE A 10 18.81 -45.75 -65.40
C ILE A 10 19.54 -44.63 -66.13
N THR A 11 20.24 -44.96 -67.21
CA THR A 11 20.84 -43.97 -68.11
C THR A 11 19.97 -43.83 -69.34
N ARG A 12 19.59 -42.61 -69.66
CA ARG A 12 18.87 -42.25 -70.88
C ARG A 12 19.86 -42.08 -72.04
N SER A 13 19.42 -42.27 -73.28
CA SER A 13 20.28 -42.21 -74.48
C SER A 13 21.04 -40.89 -74.69
N ASP A 14 20.62 -39.79 -74.06
CA ASP A 14 21.32 -38.50 -74.05
C ASP A 14 22.31 -38.32 -72.87
N GLY A 15 22.50 -39.38 -72.06
CA GLY A 15 23.47 -39.42 -70.96
C GLY A 15 22.90 -39.04 -69.59
N GLN A 16 21.67 -38.52 -69.49
CA GLN A 16 21.06 -38.18 -68.21
C GLN A 16 20.76 -39.44 -67.39
N LYS A 17 21.12 -39.42 -66.10
CA LYS A 17 20.92 -40.54 -65.18
C LYS A 17 19.78 -40.28 -64.21
N TYR A 18 19.03 -41.33 -63.92
CA TYR A 18 17.91 -41.32 -62.98
C TYR A 18 18.03 -42.52 -62.04
N MET A 19 17.58 -42.38 -60.80
CA MET A 19 17.47 -43.51 -59.88
C MET A 19 16.07 -43.54 -59.29
N ILE A 20 15.37 -44.66 -59.41
CA ILE A 20 14.07 -44.82 -58.77
C ILE A 20 14.29 -45.13 -57.29
N ILE A 21 13.67 -44.37 -56.39
CA ILE A 21 13.85 -44.51 -54.93
C ILE A 21 12.50 -44.71 -54.22
N ASP A 22 12.52 -45.33 -53.04
CA ASP A 22 11.39 -45.39 -52.11
C ASP A 22 11.01 -43.97 -51.66
N ASP A 23 9.72 -43.66 -51.72
CA ASP A 23 9.17 -42.34 -51.42
C ASP A 23 9.55 -41.80 -50.04
N SER A 24 9.80 -42.69 -49.07
CA SER A 24 10.12 -42.30 -47.69
C SER A 24 11.62 -42.27 -47.40
N PHE A 25 12.48 -42.70 -48.34
CA PHE A 25 13.92 -42.89 -48.09
C PHE A 25 14.77 -42.41 -49.27
N PRO A 26 15.20 -41.15 -49.33
CA PRO A 26 16.13 -40.72 -50.38
C PRO A 26 17.44 -41.53 -50.32
N ALA A 27 18.01 -41.83 -51.49
CA ALA A 27 19.33 -42.45 -51.60
C ALA A 27 20.40 -41.44 -51.18
N ALA A 28 21.23 -41.84 -50.22
CA ALA A 28 22.34 -41.02 -49.71
C ALA A 28 23.64 -41.32 -50.49
N ASN A 29 24.55 -40.34 -50.55
CA ASN A 29 25.88 -40.46 -51.17
C ASN A 29 25.89 -40.85 -52.66
N ILE A 30 24.89 -40.39 -53.42
CA ILE A 30 24.88 -40.53 -54.89
C ILE A 30 25.36 -39.25 -55.57
N SER A 31 25.88 -39.37 -56.79
CA SER A 31 26.31 -38.22 -57.60
C SER A 31 25.14 -37.24 -57.81
N SER A 32 25.41 -35.93 -57.73
CA SER A 32 24.44 -34.86 -58.01
C SER A 32 23.91 -34.90 -59.44
N GLU A 33 24.59 -35.61 -60.35
CA GLU A 33 24.18 -35.82 -61.73
C GLU A 33 23.07 -36.88 -61.87
N ILE A 34 22.79 -37.66 -60.81
CA ILE A 34 21.74 -38.67 -60.79
C ILE A 34 20.47 -38.06 -60.19
N ILE A 35 19.43 -37.95 -61.01
CA ILE A 35 18.13 -37.45 -60.57
C ILE A 35 17.39 -38.57 -59.85
N GLN A 36 17.13 -38.39 -58.55
CA GLN A 36 16.31 -39.33 -57.78
C GLN A 36 14.84 -39.10 -58.07
N ILE A 37 14.13 -40.17 -58.40
CA ILE A 37 12.70 -40.13 -58.71
C ILE A 37 11.96 -41.01 -57.69
N PRO A 38 10.98 -40.48 -56.95
CA PRO A 38 10.10 -41.28 -56.10
C PRO A 38 9.37 -42.38 -56.90
N ALA A 39 9.29 -43.57 -56.32
CA ALA A 39 8.63 -44.74 -56.91
C ALA A 39 7.15 -44.48 -57.22
N SER A 40 6.46 -43.62 -56.46
CA SER A 40 5.07 -43.22 -56.76
C SER A 40 4.91 -42.26 -57.94
N SER A 41 6.00 -41.73 -58.49
CA SER A 41 5.91 -40.78 -59.61
C SER A 41 5.47 -41.46 -60.92
N ILE A 42 4.85 -40.67 -61.82
CA ILE A 42 4.43 -41.14 -63.15
C ILE A 42 5.63 -41.67 -63.96
N LEU A 43 6.77 -40.99 -63.86
CA LEU A 43 7.98 -41.38 -64.59
C LEU A 43 8.55 -42.70 -64.08
N ALA A 44 8.60 -42.91 -62.76
CA ALA A 44 9.02 -44.19 -62.18
C ALA A 44 8.09 -45.34 -62.60
N ASN A 45 6.77 -45.15 -62.50
CA ASN A 45 5.78 -46.15 -62.92
C ASN A 45 5.92 -46.55 -64.40
N ASN A 46 6.26 -45.58 -65.26
CA ASN A 46 6.48 -45.86 -66.67
C ASN A 46 7.78 -46.61 -66.94
N LEU A 47 8.80 -46.44 -66.10
CA LEU A 47 10.13 -47.04 -66.29
C LEU A 47 10.26 -48.43 -65.65
N LEU A 48 9.55 -48.70 -64.56
CA LEU A 48 9.59 -50.00 -63.87
C LEU A 48 9.19 -51.15 -64.81
N GLY A 49 9.98 -52.21 -64.82
CA GLY A 49 9.79 -53.38 -65.67
C GLY A 49 10.26 -53.24 -67.12
N ARG A 50 10.66 -52.03 -67.57
CA ARG A 50 11.23 -51.84 -68.91
C ARG A 50 12.68 -52.33 -69.00
N HIS A 51 13.15 -52.54 -70.23
CA HIS A 51 14.48 -53.04 -70.53
C HIS A 51 15.32 -52.05 -71.34
N ILE A 52 16.63 -52.32 -71.42
CA ILE A 52 17.55 -51.57 -72.27
C ILE A 52 17.07 -51.64 -73.73
N GLY A 53 17.02 -50.50 -74.40
CA GLY A 53 16.49 -50.34 -75.76
C GLY A 53 15.03 -49.85 -75.81
N ASP A 54 14.25 -49.98 -74.74
CA ASP A 54 12.89 -49.46 -74.69
C ASP A 54 12.89 -47.92 -74.65
N ASN A 55 11.80 -47.31 -75.12
CA ASN A 55 11.61 -45.87 -75.01
C ASN A 55 11.61 -45.45 -73.52
N PHE A 56 12.34 -44.39 -73.18
CA PHE A 56 12.45 -43.89 -71.82
C PHE A 56 11.13 -43.29 -71.31
N ASN A 57 10.33 -42.67 -72.19
CA ASN A 57 8.98 -42.19 -71.93
C ASN A 57 8.14 -42.34 -73.21
N PHE A 58 6.82 -42.54 -73.08
CA PHE A 58 5.84 -42.61 -74.17
C PHE A 58 5.93 -41.47 -75.19
N ASN A 59 6.43 -40.28 -74.81
CA ASN A 59 6.51 -39.10 -75.67
C ASN A 59 7.94 -38.71 -76.10
N SER A 60 8.94 -39.56 -75.91
CA SER A 60 10.34 -39.23 -76.25
C SER A 60 10.92 -40.17 -77.31
N GLN A 61 11.70 -39.65 -78.25
CA GLN A 61 12.59 -40.45 -79.12
C GLN A 61 13.82 -41.03 -78.36
N LEU A 62 13.90 -40.79 -77.05
CA LEU A 62 15.00 -41.22 -76.19
C LEU A 62 14.72 -42.62 -75.65
N THR A 63 15.76 -43.46 -75.60
CA THR A 63 15.69 -44.84 -75.13
C THR A 63 16.48 -45.03 -73.84
N ILE A 64 16.22 -46.15 -73.16
CA ILE A 64 17.03 -46.63 -72.04
C ILE A 64 18.32 -47.19 -72.62
N SER A 65 19.46 -46.53 -72.34
CA SER A 65 20.76 -46.93 -72.88
C SER A 65 21.54 -47.83 -71.93
N ASN A 66 21.31 -47.71 -70.61
CA ASN A 66 21.94 -48.57 -69.60
C ASN A 66 21.10 -48.64 -68.32
N VAL A 67 21.18 -49.75 -67.59
CA VAL A 67 20.56 -49.94 -66.28
C VAL A 67 21.59 -50.58 -65.35
N VAL A 68 21.82 -49.96 -64.19
CA VAL A 68 22.73 -50.47 -63.15
C VAL A 68 21.90 -50.80 -61.91
N HIS A 69 21.85 -52.08 -61.55
CA HIS A 69 21.15 -52.55 -60.36
C HIS A 69 21.90 -52.20 -59.07
N SER A 70 21.17 -51.94 -57.98
CA SER A 70 21.77 -51.65 -56.67
C SER A 70 21.05 -52.36 -55.51
N ASN A 71 21.73 -52.50 -54.38
CA ASN A 71 21.16 -53.05 -53.14
C ASN A 71 20.34 -52.02 -52.33
N TYR A 72 19.88 -50.94 -52.97
CA TYR A 72 19.17 -49.84 -52.31
C TYR A 72 17.92 -50.30 -51.55
N LEU A 73 17.12 -51.20 -52.12
CA LEU A 73 15.93 -51.73 -51.43
C LEU A 73 16.27 -52.53 -50.17
N GLU A 74 17.37 -53.29 -50.19
CA GLU A 74 17.84 -54.02 -49.01
C GLU A 74 18.24 -53.05 -47.89
N TYR A 75 18.94 -51.97 -48.24
CA TYR A 75 19.27 -50.88 -47.30
C TYR A 75 18.02 -50.23 -46.70
N VAL A 76 17.04 -49.85 -47.54
CA VAL A 76 15.79 -49.22 -47.08
C VAL A 76 15.01 -50.15 -46.16
N ASN A 77 14.87 -51.42 -46.51
CA ASN A 77 14.18 -52.40 -45.69
C ASN A 77 14.84 -52.62 -44.34
N ASN A 78 16.17 -52.68 -44.29
CA ASN A 78 16.92 -52.78 -43.03
C ASN A 78 16.74 -51.52 -42.16
N LYS A 79 16.74 -50.33 -42.76
CA LYS A 79 16.51 -49.07 -42.06
C LYS A 79 15.08 -48.96 -41.50
N LYS A 80 14.06 -49.33 -42.27
CA LYS A 80 12.66 -49.41 -41.83
C LYS A 80 12.51 -50.38 -40.64
N LYS A 81 13.14 -51.56 -40.69
CA LYS A 81 13.15 -52.53 -39.59
C LYS A 81 13.80 -51.97 -38.32
N ASN A 82 14.93 -51.26 -38.44
CA ASN A 82 15.62 -50.65 -37.31
C ASN A 82 14.77 -49.55 -36.65
N ILE A 83 14.17 -48.65 -37.43
CA ILE A 83 13.27 -47.60 -36.93
C ILE A 83 12.07 -48.21 -36.20
N ALA A 84 11.46 -49.25 -36.77
CA ALA A 84 10.35 -49.95 -36.13
C ALA A 84 10.77 -50.55 -34.77
N LYS A 85 11.97 -51.14 -34.70
CA LYS A 85 12.54 -51.71 -33.47
C LYS A 85 12.82 -50.64 -32.41
N GLU A 86 13.36 -49.48 -32.80
CA GLU A 86 13.61 -48.35 -31.90
C GLU A 86 12.31 -47.74 -31.38
N ASN A 87 11.32 -47.53 -32.25
CA ASN A 87 10.01 -47.02 -31.86
C ASN A 87 9.28 -47.96 -30.90
N LYS A 88 9.40 -49.29 -31.12
CA LYS A 88 8.86 -50.30 -30.20
C LYS A 88 9.51 -50.17 -28.80
N LYS A 89 10.84 -50.14 -28.74
CA LYS A 89 11.58 -49.95 -27.47
C LYS A 89 11.21 -48.64 -26.76
N ARG A 90 11.00 -47.56 -27.51
CA ARG A 90 10.59 -46.27 -26.95
C ARG A 90 9.20 -46.32 -26.32
N ARG A 91 8.24 -46.98 -26.97
CA ARG A 91 6.87 -47.15 -26.44
C ARG A 91 6.91 -47.96 -25.14
N GLU A 92 7.58 -49.09 -25.16
CA GLU A 92 7.76 -49.93 -23.97
C GLU A 92 8.42 -49.17 -22.81
N SER A 93 9.41 -48.32 -23.10
CA SER A 93 10.02 -47.45 -22.09
C SER A 93 9.06 -46.43 -21.49
N ILE A 94 8.11 -45.93 -22.27
CA ILE A 94 7.08 -45.00 -21.78
C ILE A 94 6.08 -45.74 -20.89
N ASP A 95 5.63 -46.92 -21.32
CA ASP A 95 4.65 -47.71 -20.57
C ASP A 95 5.18 -48.11 -19.19
N ILE A 96 6.46 -48.52 -19.11
CA ILE A 96 7.12 -48.82 -17.83
C ILE A 96 7.19 -47.58 -16.93
N LYS A 97 7.52 -46.41 -17.48
CA LYS A 97 7.59 -45.17 -16.70
C LYS A 97 6.23 -44.76 -16.16
N ASN A 98 5.17 -44.94 -16.96
CA ASN A 98 3.80 -44.66 -16.54
C ASN A 98 3.39 -45.61 -15.40
N ALA A 99 3.67 -46.91 -15.52
CA ALA A 99 3.40 -47.88 -14.46
C ALA A 99 4.13 -47.52 -13.16
N LEU A 100 5.40 -47.12 -13.23
CA LEU A 100 6.17 -46.67 -12.06
C LEU A 100 5.61 -45.37 -11.46
N TYR A 101 5.14 -44.42 -12.29
CA TYR A 101 4.52 -43.18 -11.84
C TYR A 101 3.18 -43.44 -11.13
N GLU A 102 2.43 -44.43 -11.59
CA GLU A 102 1.17 -44.88 -10.98
C GLU A 102 1.40 -45.89 -9.82
N TYR A 103 2.65 -46.14 -9.45
CA TYR A 103 3.03 -47.11 -8.40
C TYR A 103 2.53 -48.54 -8.64
N ASP A 104 2.28 -48.90 -9.90
CA ASP A 104 1.97 -50.27 -10.31
C ASP A 104 3.28 -51.03 -10.58
N PHE A 105 3.94 -51.43 -9.49
CA PHE A 105 5.23 -52.11 -9.54
C PHE A 105 5.15 -53.49 -10.18
N GLN A 106 3.99 -54.15 -10.10
CA GLN A 106 3.77 -55.43 -10.75
C GLN A 106 3.77 -55.26 -12.27
N LEU A 107 2.95 -54.34 -12.78
CA LEU A 107 2.90 -54.04 -14.21
C LEU A 107 4.26 -53.56 -14.75
N ALA A 108 4.97 -52.73 -13.97
CA ALA A 108 6.30 -52.25 -14.36
C ALA A 108 7.32 -53.39 -14.51
N ASP A 109 7.32 -54.36 -13.59
CA ASP A 109 8.19 -55.54 -13.68
C ASP A 109 7.79 -56.47 -14.83
N GLU A 110 6.48 -56.66 -15.07
CA GLU A 110 5.96 -57.45 -16.19
C GLU A 110 6.39 -56.88 -17.55
N LEU A 111 6.19 -55.58 -17.76
CA LEU A 111 6.63 -54.87 -18.97
C LEU A 111 8.15 -54.92 -19.14
N ASN A 112 8.93 -54.80 -18.06
CA ASN A 112 10.39 -54.85 -18.16
C ASN A 112 10.94 -56.25 -18.50
N ARG A 113 10.24 -57.34 -18.16
CA ARG A 113 10.65 -58.70 -18.56
C ARG A 113 10.71 -58.86 -20.07
N GLU A 114 9.83 -58.20 -20.79
CA GLU A 114 9.76 -58.26 -22.26
C GLU A 114 10.77 -57.31 -22.92
N SER A 115 10.97 -56.12 -22.32
CA SER A 115 11.73 -55.03 -22.95
C SER A 115 13.20 -54.93 -22.52
N ASN A 116 13.54 -55.46 -21.34
CA ASN A 116 14.87 -55.45 -20.73
C ASN A 116 15.56 -54.07 -20.79
N ILE A 117 14.94 -53.06 -20.18
CA ILE A 117 15.36 -51.67 -20.28
C ILE A 117 16.52 -51.37 -19.31
N SER A 118 17.54 -50.69 -19.82
CA SER A 118 18.68 -50.24 -19.01
C SER A 118 18.25 -49.22 -17.94
N GLY A 119 18.77 -49.36 -16.72
CA GLY A 119 18.49 -48.46 -15.60
C GLY A 119 17.10 -48.64 -14.96
N PHE A 120 16.37 -49.71 -15.29
CA PHE A 120 15.05 -49.99 -14.72
C PHE A 120 15.08 -50.09 -13.18
N GLN A 121 16.09 -50.74 -12.60
CA GLN A 121 16.19 -50.92 -11.14
C GLN A 121 16.32 -49.58 -10.40
N ASP A 122 17.09 -48.64 -10.94
CA ASP A 122 17.23 -47.31 -10.35
C ASP A 122 15.91 -46.52 -10.45
N GLN A 123 15.22 -46.61 -11.60
CA GLN A 123 13.91 -45.99 -11.79
C GLN A 123 12.87 -46.55 -10.80
N LYS A 124 12.89 -47.87 -10.59
CA LYS A 124 12.02 -48.55 -9.64
C LYS A 124 12.32 -48.14 -8.20
N ALA A 125 13.60 -48.09 -7.79
CA ALA A 125 13.99 -47.66 -6.46
C ALA A 125 13.51 -46.23 -6.15
N ASN A 126 13.68 -45.31 -7.11
CA ASN A 126 13.18 -43.94 -6.99
C ASN A 126 11.65 -43.88 -6.87
N ALA A 127 10.93 -44.71 -7.64
CA ALA A 127 9.48 -44.80 -7.57
C ALA A 127 8.99 -45.36 -6.21
N ILE A 128 9.72 -46.31 -5.62
CA ILE A 128 9.41 -46.84 -4.27
C ILE A 128 9.59 -45.76 -3.20
N GLU A 129 10.65 -44.95 -3.26
CA GLU A 129 10.83 -43.84 -2.32
C GLU A 129 9.77 -42.74 -2.52
N ALA A 130 9.42 -42.42 -3.77
CA ALA A 130 8.32 -41.51 -4.08
C ALA A 130 6.98 -42.03 -3.53
N PHE A 131 6.74 -43.34 -3.64
CA PHE A 131 5.56 -43.99 -3.08
C PHE A 131 5.50 -43.88 -1.55
N LYS A 132 6.60 -44.22 -0.84
CA LYS A 132 6.68 -44.04 0.62
C LYS A 132 6.42 -42.60 1.04
N LYS A 133 6.97 -41.64 0.29
CA LYS A 133 6.71 -40.22 0.51
C LYS A 133 5.24 -39.87 0.28
N ALA A 134 4.58 -40.43 -0.74
CA ALA A 134 3.15 -40.21 -0.97
C ALA A 134 2.29 -40.72 0.18
N VAL A 135 2.63 -41.89 0.75
CA VAL A 135 1.98 -42.43 1.96
C VAL A 135 2.18 -41.49 3.15
N TYR A 136 3.43 -41.04 3.37
CA TYR A 136 3.76 -40.07 4.41
C TYR A 136 2.93 -38.78 4.28
N ASP A 137 2.96 -38.17 3.09
CA ASP A 137 2.30 -36.89 2.81
C ASP A 137 0.77 -37.02 2.97
N SER A 138 0.18 -38.15 2.57
CA SER A 138 -1.26 -38.38 2.74
C SER A 138 -1.64 -38.45 4.21
N ALA A 139 -0.85 -39.15 5.03
CA ALA A 139 -1.06 -39.25 6.47
C ALA A 139 -0.82 -37.91 7.19
N TYR A 140 0.29 -37.22 6.86
CA TYR A 140 0.67 -35.93 7.43
C TYR A 140 -0.40 -34.86 7.17
N ASN A 141 -0.92 -34.82 5.95
CA ASN A 141 -1.96 -33.87 5.56
C ASN A 141 -3.39 -34.35 5.87
N ARG A 142 -3.55 -35.55 6.47
CA ARG A 142 -4.85 -36.18 6.80
C ARG A 142 -5.81 -36.24 5.59
N ILE A 143 -5.27 -36.52 4.41
CA ILE A 143 -6.04 -36.62 3.16
C ILE A 143 -6.44 -38.08 2.93
N SER A 144 -7.74 -38.34 2.83
CA SER A 144 -8.27 -39.66 2.43
C SER A 144 -8.16 -39.83 0.91
N ARG A 145 -7.52 -40.90 0.43
CA ARG A 145 -7.41 -41.19 -1.01
C ARG A 145 -7.60 -42.67 -1.30
N SER A 146 -8.81 -43.02 -1.75
CA SER A 146 -9.19 -44.37 -2.18
C SER A 146 -8.24 -44.97 -3.23
N ASN A 147 -7.62 -44.14 -4.09
CA ASN A 147 -6.65 -44.62 -5.08
C ASN A 147 -5.30 -44.98 -4.45
N LEU A 148 -4.84 -44.24 -3.44
CA LEU A 148 -3.58 -44.55 -2.77
C LEU A 148 -3.72 -45.82 -1.90
N ASP A 149 -4.87 -46.02 -1.27
CA ASP A 149 -5.15 -47.25 -0.50
C ASP A 149 -5.09 -48.51 -1.38
N LYS A 150 -5.59 -48.41 -2.62
CA LYS A 150 -5.45 -49.47 -3.63
C LYS A 150 -3.99 -49.71 -4.00
N MET A 151 -3.22 -48.64 -4.24
CA MET A 151 -1.79 -48.73 -4.54
C MET A 151 -1.00 -49.36 -3.38
N ILE A 152 -1.30 -48.98 -2.13
CA ILE A 152 -0.74 -49.59 -0.92
C ILE A 152 -1.04 -51.08 -0.87
N THR A 153 -2.30 -51.46 -1.10
CA THR A 153 -2.71 -52.86 -1.11
C THR A 153 -1.94 -53.66 -2.16
N ASN A 154 -1.83 -53.13 -3.38
CA ASN A 154 -1.08 -53.76 -4.46
C ASN A 154 0.42 -53.88 -4.13
N ALA A 155 1.03 -52.82 -3.60
CA ALA A 155 2.44 -52.81 -3.22
C ALA A 155 2.76 -53.81 -2.10
N ILE A 156 1.85 -53.98 -1.13
CA ILE A 156 1.96 -54.99 -0.08
C ILE A 156 1.86 -56.40 -0.66
N ASN A 157 0.83 -56.65 -1.48
CA ASN A 157 0.62 -57.95 -2.11
C ASN A 157 1.80 -58.36 -3.00
N TYR A 158 2.44 -57.40 -3.66
CA TYR A 158 3.62 -57.61 -4.49
C TYR A 158 4.94 -57.63 -3.71
N GLY A 159 4.91 -57.43 -2.39
CA GLY A 159 6.10 -57.51 -1.53
C GLY A 159 7.05 -56.31 -1.65
N ILE A 160 6.59 -55.18 -2.18
CA ILE A 160 7.38 -53.93 -2.29
C ILE A 160 7.55 -53.25 -0.95
N ILE A 161 6.52 -53.34 -0.09
CA ILE A 161 6.49 -52.74 1.23
C ILE A 161 5.68 -53.62 2.18
N THR A 162 6.04 -53.62 3.46
CA THR A 162 5.31 -54.37 4.49
C THR A 162 4.25 -53.52 5.19
N ASN A 163 3.24 -54.18 5.77
CA ASN A 163 2.27 -53.52 6.65
C ASN A 163 2.94 -52.75 7.80
N ASP A 164 4.00 -53.32 8.38
CA ASP A 164 4.74 -52.70 9.49
C ASP A 164 5.48 -51.42 9.05
N GLU A 165 6.01 -51.40 7.82
CA GLU A 165 6.63 -50.20 7.25
C GLU A 165 5.60 -49.09 6.99
N ILE A 166 4.46 -49.41 6.40
CA ILE A 166 3.35 -48.46 6.22
C ILE A 166 2.92 -47.90 7.58
N SER A 167 2.69 -48.76 8.56
CA SER A 167 2.31 -48.37 9.92
C SER A 167 3.33 -47.43 10.57
N ARG A 168 4.64 -47.69 10.40
CA ARG A 168 5.71 -46.80 10.88
C ARG A 168 5.69 -45.43 10.18
N ILE A 169 5.57 -45.40 8.85
CA ILE A 169 5.49 -44.16 8.05
C ILE A 169 4.29 -43.32 8.49
N THR A 170 3.11 -43.93 8.58
CA THR A 170 1.87 -43.27 8.97
C THR A 170 1.93 -42.73 10.40
N LYS A 171 2.40 -43.53 11.38
CA LYS A 171 2.54 -43.09 12.78
C LYS A 171 3.50 -41.91 12.90
N ARG A 172 4.63 -41.96 12.19
CA ARG A 172 5.58 -40.86 12.16
C ARG A 172 4.94 -39.57 11.62
N ALA A 173 4.26 -39.67 10.47
CA ALA A 173 3.60 -38.53 9.85
C ALA A 173 2.55 -37.87 10.75
N ILE A 174 1.72 -38.68 11.43
CA ILE A 174 0.70 -38.19 12.36
C ILE A 174 1.34 -37.49 13.56
N ASN A 175 2.37 -38.10 14.17
CA ASN A 175 3.06 -37.51 15.32
C ASN A 175 3.70 -36.16 14.97
N GLU A 176 4.41 -36.08 13.84
CA GLU A 176 5.03 -34.83 13.38
C GLU A 176 3.97 -33.75 13.09
N ARG A 177 2.82 -34.14 12.50
CA ARG A 177 1.71 -33.21 12.28
C ARG A 177 1.11 -32.69 13.58
N ASP A 178 0.88 -33.56 14.55
CA ASP A 178 0.30 -33.20 15.84
C ASP A 178 1.24 -32.28 16.63
N GLU A 179 2.55 -32.51 16.56
CA GLU A 179 3.55 -31.63 17.16
C GLU A 179 3.56 -30.25 16.51
N TYR A 180 3.53 -30.20 15.17
CA TYR A 180 3.41 -28.95 14.42
C TYR A 180 2.16 -28.17 14.82
N ASP A 181 0.99 -28.82 14.86
CA ASP A 181 -0.28 -28.18 15.22
C ASP A 181 -0.24 -27.62 16.66
N LYS A 182 0.36 -28.35 17.61
CA LYS A 182 0.57 -27.87 18.98
C LYS A 182 1.46 -26.63 19.04
N GLN A 183 2.55 -26.61 18.29
CA GLN A 183 3.45 -25.45 18.22
C GLN A 183 2.74 -24.23 17.63
N GLN A 184 1.98 -24.40 16.54
CA GLN A 184 1.21 -23.31 15.94
C GLN A 184 0.15 -22.76 16.89
N ALA A 185 -0.56 -23.64 17.62
CA ALA A 185 -1.53 -23.22 18.63
C ALA A 185 -0.86 -22.41 19.76
N MET A 186 0.31 -22.82 20.22
CA MET A 186 1.06 -22.11 21.27
C MET A 186 1.51 -20.71 20.79
N ILE A 187 2.03 -20.60 19.57
CA ILE A 187 2.42 -19.32 18.96
C ILE A 187 1.21 -18.41 18.85
N TYR A 188 0.08 -18.92 18.36
CA TYR A 188 -1.18 -18.17 18.25
C TYR A 188 -1.64 -17.64 19.61
N MET A 189 -1.66 -18.48 20.65
CA MET A 189 -2.07 -18.08 22.00
C MET A 189 -1.14 -17.02 22.59
N ARG A 190 0.17 -17.15 22.42
CA ARG A 190 1.16 -16.16 22.90
C ARG A 190 0.96 -14.82 22.21
N ARG A 191 0.73 -14.81 20.88
CA ARG A 191 0.47 -13.58 20.13
C ARG A 191 -0.80 -12.89 20.62
N LYS A 192 -1.89 -13.65 20.80
CA LYS A 192 -3.17 -13.13 21.30
C LYS A 192 -3.05 -12.54 22.71
N GLN A 193 -2.28 -13.18 23.60
CA GLN A 193 -2.01 -12.64 24.94
C GLN A 193 -1.19 -11.35 24.89
N GLN A 194 -0.20 -11.27 24.01
CA GLN A 194 0.61 -10.08 23.81
C GLN A 194 -0.23 -8.92 23.25
N GLU A 195 -1.06 -9.17 22.24
CA GLU A 195 -2.00 -8.18 21.68
C GLU A 195 -2.94 -7.63 22.77
N GLN A 196 -3.48 -8.50 23.64
CA GLN A 196 -4.32 -8.07 24.77
C GLN A 196 -3.58 -7.21 25.79
N LEU A 197 -2.33 -7.58 26.11
CA LEU A 197 -1.50 -6.82 27.05
C LEU A 197 -1.13 -5.44 26.47
N GLU A 198 -0.76 -5.38 25.20
CA GLU A 198 -0.44 -4.15 24.49
C GLU A 198 -1.66 -3.22 24.41
N TRP A 199 -2.84 -3.78 24.10
CA TRP A 199 -4.10 -3.03 24.10
C TRP A 199 -4.40 -2.44 25.48
N LYS A 200 -4.27 -3.22 26.56
CA LYS A 200 -4.49 -2.74 27.92
C LYS A 200 -3.52 -1.63 28.31
N ARG A 201 -2.22 -1.80 28.01
CA ARG A 201 -1.20 -0.76 28.25
C ARG A 201 -1.48 0.52 27.47
N ALA A 202 -1.97 0.41 26.24
CA ALA A 202 -2.34 1.57 25.43
C ALA A 202 -3.52 2.34 26.06
N GLN A 203 -4.51 1.65 26.61
CA GLN A 203 -5.62 2.29 27.33
C GLN A 203 -5.13 2.98 28.60
N GLU A 204 -4.37 2.29 29.45
CA GLU A 204 -3.81 2.85 30.69
C GLU A 204 -2.92 4.09 30.39
N ALA A 205 -2.14 4.05 29.31
CA ALA A 205 -1.31 5.18 28.89
C ALA A 205 -2.14 6.37 28.41
N GLU A 206 -3.26 6.14 27.72
CA GLU A 206 -4.15 7.21 27.27
C GLU A 206 -4.90 7.86 28.43
N GLU A 207 -5.40 7.05 29.37
CA GLU A 207 -6.01 7.55 30.62
C GLU A 207 -5.02 8.40 31.43
N ALA A 208 -3.77 7.94 31.57
CA ALA A 208 -2.73 8.71 32.25
C ALA A 208 -2.43 10.06 31.55
N ARG A 209 -2.39 10.08 30.21
CA ARG A 209 -2.21 11.32 29.43
C ARG A 209 -3.36 12.30 29.61
N GLU A 210 -4.60 11.82 29.64
CA GLU A 210 -5.77 12.68 29.87
C GLU A 210 -5.75 13.25 31.28
N GLN A 211 -5.46 12.42 32.29
CA GLN A 211 -5.31 12.88 33.67
C GLN A 211 -4.21 13.95 33.81
N GLU A 212 -3.03 13.73 33.19
CA GLU A 212 -1.96 14.72 33.16
C GLU A 212 -2.39 16.04 32.48
N ARG A 213 -3.19 15.94 31.42
CA ARG A 213 -3.73 17.09 30.69
C ARG A 213 -4.68 17.89 31.58
N GLU A 214 -5.66 17.25 32.21
CA GLU A 214 -6.58 17.88 33.14
C GLU A 214 -5.86 18.52 34.33
N ASP A 215 -4.87 17.82 34.88
CA ASP A 215 -4.02 18.30 35.96
C ASP A 215 -3.24 19.55 35.58
N ARG A 216 -2.68 19.57 34.37
CA ARG A 216 -1.98 20.73 33.82
C ARG A 216 -2.94 21.91 33.64
N GLU A 217 -4.12 21.66 33.10
CA GLU A 217 -5.14 22.68 32.91
C GLU A 217 -5.59 23.27 34.26
N ARG A 218 -5.87 22.41 35.25
CA ARG A 218 -6.24 22.81 36.60
C ARG A 218 -5.17 23.66 37.28
N ARG A 219 -3.89 23.27 37.20
CA ARG A 219 -2.77 24.07 37.75
C ARG A 219 -2.69 25.45 37.13
N LYS A 220 -2.82 25.55 35.81
CA LYS A 220 -2.75 26.82 35.09
C LYS A 220 -3.98 27.72 35.36
N ARG A 221 -5.20 27.17 35.42
CA ARG A 221 -6.40 27.93 35.87
C ARG A 221 -6.20 28.49 37.28
N GLY A 222 -5.63 27.68 38.18
CA GLY A 222 -5.25 28.11 39.53
C GLY A 222 -4.21 29.24 39.53
N SER A 223 -3.23 29.20 38.61
CA SER A 223 -2.26 30.27 38.42
C SER A 223 -2.94 31.56 37.98
N TYR A 224 -3.78 31.53 36.94
CA TYR A 224 -4.50 32.72 36.47
C TYR A 224 -5.40 33.33 37.54
N ARG A 225 -6.16 32.51 38.28
CA ARG A 225 -6.97 32.95 39.43
C ARG A 225 -6.13 33.72 40.45
N ARG A 226 -4.93 33.21 40.76
CA ARG A 226 -4.00 33.85 41.70
C ARG A 226 -3.52 35.20 41.18
N VAL A 227 -3.13 35.29 39.91
CA VAL A 227 -2.66 36.56 39.31
C VAL A 227 -3.80 37.59 39.31
N ILE A 228 -4.98 37.20 38.81
CA ILE A 228 -6.18 38.06 38.75
C ILE A 228 -6.53 38.60 40.14
N SER A 229 -6.56 37.72 41.14
CA SER A 229 -6.94 38.10 42.51
C SER A 229 -5.87 38.95 43.18
N SER A 230 -4.59 38.55 43.13
CA SER A 230 -3.51 39.25 43.82
C SER A 230 -3.25 40.65 43.27
N ARG A 231 -3.44 40.84 41.95
CA ARG A 231 -3.26 42.14 41.29
C ARG A 231 -4.55 42.93 41.12
N ASN A 232 -5.67 42.43 41.64
CA ASN A 232 -6.96 43.08 41.53
C ASN A 232 -7.36 43.42 40.07
N ILE A 233 -7.07 42.49 39.14
CA ILE A 233 -7.40 42.66 37.72
C ILE A 233 -8.92 42.55 37.59
N LYS A 234 -9.54 43.60 37.05
CA LYS A 234 -11.01 43.68 36.93
C LYS A 234 -11.52 43.48 35.51
N GLU A 235 -10.68 43.74 34.53
CA GLU A 235 -11.07 43.76 33.13
C GLU A 235 -9.88 43.44 32.22
N LEU A 236 -10.18 42.71 31.14
CA LEU A 236 -9.37 42.70 29.94
C LEU A 236 -10.00 43.65 28.93
N ILE A 237 -9.16 44.32 28.16
CA ILE A 237 -9.55 45.43 27.32
C ILE A 237 -9.36 45.06 25.85
N HIS A 238 -10.38 45.34 25.04
CA HIS A 238 -10.29 45.34 23.59
C HIS A 238 -10.80 46.68 23.06
N PHE A 239 -10.20 47.24 22.02
CA PHE A 239 -10.72 48.45 21.37
C PHE A 239 -11.05 48.17 19.91
N THR A 240 -12.12 48.78 19.42
CA THR A 240 -12.64 48.54 18.08
C THR A 240 -13.44 49.74 17.57
N ASN A 241 -13.79 49.73 16.30
CA ASN A 241 -14.68 50.72 15.71
C ASN A 241 -16.09 50.60 16.31
N ILE A 242 -16.76 51.73 16.57
CA ILE A 242 -18.12 51.77 17.11
C ILE A 242 -19.13 50.95 16.28
N SER A 243 -18.91 50.87 14.96
CA SER A 243 -19.78 50.16 14.02
C SER A 243 -19.78 48.65 14.24
N ASN A 244 -18.74 48.10 14.86
CA ASN A 244 -18.64 46.66 15.12
C ASN A 244 -19.45 46.21 16.35
N ILE A 245 -19.94 47.14 17.17
CA ILE A 245 -20.54 46.80 18.46
C ILE A 245 -21.80 45.95 18.33
N GLU A 246 -22.69 46.24 17.38
CA GLU A 246 -23.92 45.46 17.19
C GLU A 246 -23.61 43.98 16.95
N THR A 247 -22.66 43.71 16.06
CA THR A 247 -22.15 42.36 15.77
C THR A 247 -21.50 41.72 16.99
N ILE A 248 -20.65 42.46 17.71
CA ILE A 248 -19.93 41.93 18.88
C ILE A 248 -20.88 41.57 20.01
N VAL A 249 -21.89 42.38 20.27
CA VAL A 249 -22.91 42.10 21.28
C VAL A 249 -23.73 40.86 20.90
N ARG A 250 -24.02 40.68 19.61
CA ARG A 250 -24.83 39.56 19.12
C ARG A 250 -24.07 38.23 19.06
N TYR A 251 -22.85 38.24 18.54
CA TYR A 251 -22.10 37.02 18.20
C TYR A 251 -20.82 36.82 19.03
N GLY A 252 -20.38 37.85 19.73
CA GLY A 252 -19.11 37.88 20.46
C GLY A 252 -18.01 38.53 19.63
N ILE A 253 -16.81 38.59 20.19
CA ILE A 253 -15.65 39.06 19.42
C ILE A 253 -15.15 37.91 18.57
N LEU A 254 -15.34 38.04 17.27
CA LEU A 254 -14.91 37.07 16.27
C LEU A 254 -13.45 37.35 15.86
N PRO A 255 -12.61 36.31 15.73
CA PRO A 255 -11.26 36.47 15.21
C PRO A 255 -11.27 36.78 13.71
N ARG A 256 -10.16 37.35 13.23
CA ARG A 256 -10.03 37.89 11.86
C ARG A 256 -10.38 36.87 10.77
N ASN A 257 -9.97 35.63 10.92
CA ASN A 257 -10.25 34.56 9.96
C ASN A 257 -11.75 34.27 9.78
N ILE A 258 -12.58 34.55 10.79
CA ILE A 258 -14.04 34.42 10.70
C ILE A 258 -14.65 35.72 10.16
N VAL A 259 -14.19 36.87 10.66
CA VAL A 259 -14.70 38.19 10.22
C VAL A 259 -14.53 38.37 8.70
N ASP A 260 -13.36 38.06 8.15
CA ASP A 260 -13.09 38.19 6.71
C ASP A 260 -13.97 37.30 5.84
N GLN A 261 -14.52 36.21 6.39
CA GLN A 261 -15.34 35.23 5.66
C GLN A 261 -16.84 35.51 5.82
N GLU A 262 -17.27 35.83 7.03
CA GLU A 262 -18.68 35.83 7.42
C GLU A 262 -19.27 37.24 7.54
N ILE A 263 -18.44 38.28 7.67
CA ILE A 263 -18.90 39.67 7.91
C ILE A 263 -18.01 40.67 7.12
N PRO A 264 -18.14 40.69 5.78
CA PRO A 264 -17.29 41.53 4.93
C PRO A 264 -17.44 43.04 5.19
N GLU A 265 -18.54 43.48 5.82
CA GLU A 265 -18.77 44.89 6.19
C GLU A 265 -18.09 45.31 7.50
N ALA A 266 -17.47 44.38 8.24
CA ALA A 266 -16.79 44.71 9.51
C ALA A 266 -15.54 45.58 9.26
N LEU A 267 -15.41 46.65 10.04
CA LEU A 267 -14.23 47.52 9.96
C LEU A 267 -13.11 46.94 10.81
N VAL A 268 -11.96 46.64 10.19
CA VAL A 268 -10.83 46.06 10.90
C VAL A 268 -9.70 47.07 11.09
N ASN A 269 -9.23 47.17 12.34
CA ASN A 269 -8.23 48.16 12.76
C ASN A 269 -6.84 47.89 12.16
N ASP A 270 -6.46 46.62 11.96
CA ASP A 270 -5.15 46.20 11.45
C ASP A 270 -5.34 45.32 10.22
N MET A 271 -5.15 45.89 9.03
CA MET A 271 -5.30 45.19 7.75
C MET A 271 -4.17 44.21 7.46
N ASP A 272 -2.95 44.54 7.89
CA ASP A 272 -1.76 43.77 7.56
C ASP A 272 -1.48 42.66 8.58
N ARG A 273 -1.89 42.86 9.84
CA ARG A 273 -1.76 41.92 10.97
C ARG A 273 -0.47 41.09 10.89
N PHE A 274 0.66 41.78 11.09
CA PHE A 274 2.00 41.23 10.94
C PHE A 274 2.34 40.08 11.92
N ASP A 275 1.53 39.86 12.97
CA ASP A 275 1.68 38.72 13.90
C ASP A 275 1.27 37.36 13.30
N ASN A 276 0.59 37.35 12.15
CA ASN A 276 0.05 36.17 11.45
C ASN A 276 -0.96 35.29 12.24
N TYR A 277 -1.39 35.68 13.44
CA TYR A 277 -2.34 34.93 14.28
C TYR A 277 -3.81 35.22 13.95
N ARG A 278 -4.20 35.08 12.68
CA ARG A 278 -5.56 35.43 12.18
C ARG A 278 -6.74 34.83 12.95
N ASN A 279 -6.52 33.76 13.70
CA ASN A 279 -7.49 33.10 14.57
C ASN A 279 -7.54 33.62 16.02
N ALA A 280 -6.89 34.75 16.34
CA ALA A 280 -6.87 35.33 17.69
C ALA A 280 -7.32 36.79 17.75
N THR A 281 -7.85 37.21 18.89
CA THR A 281 -8.18 38.60 19.22
C THR A 281 -7.15 39.16 20.19
N CYS A 282 -6.69 40.39 19.92
CA CYS A 282 -5.78 41.12 20.78
C CYS A 282 -6.51 41.73 21.97
N LEU A 283 -6.08 41.38 23.18
CA LEU A 283 -6.56 41.94 24.45
C LEU A 283 -5.40 42.59 25.22
N SER A 284 -5.71 43.66 25.94
CA SER A 284 -4.82 44.29 26.93
C SER A 284 -5.33 44.01 28.35
N VAL A 285 -4.48 44.15 29.35
CA VAL A 285 -4.87 43.96 30.76
C VAL A 285 -5.10 45.33 31.39
N SER A 286 -6.28 45.55 32.01
CA SER A 286 -6.64 46.73 32.81
C SER A 286 -6.67 48.10 32.10
N PHE A 287 -5.94 48.28 31.00
CA PHE A 287 -5.88 49.49 30.19
C PHE A 287 -5.56 49.13 28.74
N PRO A 288 -6.08 49.83 27.71
CA PRO A 288 -5.76 49.52 26.32
C PRO A 288 -4.26 49.72 26.07
N ASN A 289 -3.75 49.03 25.05
CA ASN A 289 -2.46 49.37 24.44
C ASN A 289 -2.54 50.79 23.84
N TYR A 290 -2.35 51.79 24.69
CA TYR A 290 -2.68 53.18 24.39
C TYR A 290 -1.77 53.76 23.30
N LYS A 291 -0.54 53.24 23.16
CA LYS A 291 0.38 53.64 22.07
C LYS A 291 -0.19 53.23 20.72
N MET A 292 -0.67 51.99 20.62
CA MET A 292 -1.30 51.49 19.39
C MET A 292 -2.65 52.17 19.15
N PHE A 293 -3.46 52.32 20.20
CA PHE A 293 -4.77 52.95 20.10
C PHE A 293 -4.68 54.43 19.68
N TYR A 294 -3.76 55.19 20.28
CA TYR A 294 -3.52 56.60 19.92
C TYR A 294 -3.07 56.74 18.46
N ARG A 295 -2.23 55.83 17.96
CA ARG A 295 -1.84 55.82 16.54
C ARG A 295 -3.09 55.69 15.65
N TYR A 296 -3.94 54.69 15.89
CA TYR A 296 -5.16 54.49 15.10
C TYR A 296 -6.15 55.66 15.18
N GLN A 297 -6.23 56.32 16.35
CA GLN A 297 -7.06 57.53 16.51
C GLN A 297 -6.57 58.72 15.67
N ASN A 298 -5.27 58.79 15.37
CA ASN A 298 -4.69 59.87 14.56
C ASN A 298 -4.62 59.55 13.07
N GLU A 299 -4.56 58.27 12.69
CA GLU A 299 -4.58 57.84 11.30
C GLU A 299 -5.91 58.19 10.61
N ASP A 300 -7.03 58.07 11.34
CA ASP A 300 -8.35 58.53 10.89
C ASP A 300 -9.12 59.21 12.04
N PRO A 301 -9.09 60.56 12.12
CA PRO A 301 -9.77 61.33 13.15
C PRO A 301 -11.29 61.24 13.14
N ASP A 302 -11.89 60.89 12.00
CA ASP A 302 -13.34 60.77 11.85
C ASP A 302 -13.86 59.41 12.36
N THR A 303 -12.95 58.43 12.53
CA THR A 303 -13.32 57.14 13.09
C THR A 303 -13.75 57.26 14.55
N LYS A 304 -14.98 56.79 14.82
CA LYS A 304 -15.54 56.65 16.16
C LYS A 304 -15.10 55.33 16.79
N TRP A 305 -14.45 55.43 17.94
CA TRP A 305 -13.86 54.31 18.67
C TRP A 305 -14.62 53.97 19.95
N VAL A 306 -14.55 52.69 20.34
CA VAL A 306 -15.08 52.17 21.60
C VAL A 306 -14.08 51.25 22.27
N VAL A 307 -14.16 51.16 23.59
CA VAL A 307 -13.31 50.26 24.39
C VAL A 307 -14.21 49.28 25.13
N ILE A 308 -14.02 48.00 24.87
CA ILE A 308 -14.79 46.90 25.45
C ILE A 308 -14.05 46.37 26.67
N SER A 309 -14.77 46.31 27.79
CA SER A 309 -14.34 45.67 29.03
C SER A 309 -14.84 44.23 29.06
N LEU A 310 -13.91 43.30 29.23
CA LEU A 310 -14.16 41.86 29.29
C LEU A 310 -13.84 41.32 30.68
N SER A 311 -14.67 40.40 31.17
CA SER A 311 -14.46 39.73 32.45
C SER A 311 -13.20 38.87 32.44
N PRO A 312 -12.23 39.06 33.36
CA PRO A 312 -11.00 38.28 33.40
C PRO A 312 -11.24 36.79 33.67
N GLU A 313 -12.45 36.40 34.11
CA GLU A 313 -12.91 35.01 34.15
C GLU A 313 -12.78 34.30 32.78
N LEU A 314 -12.72 35.03 31.67
CA LEU A 314 -12.46 34.43 30.36
C LEU A 314 -11.14 33.65 30.31
N LEU A 315 -10.11 34.08 31.04
CA LEU A 315 -8.83 33.36 31.13
C LEU A 315 -8.97 32.06 31.90
N ILE A 316 -9.92 32.01 32.84
CA ILE A 316 -10.16 30.88 33.72
C ILE A 316 -11.08 29.87 33.03
N ASP A 317 -12.14 30.33 32.39
CA ASP A 317 -13.18 29.50 31.77
C ASP A 317 -12.70 28.82 30.48
N LEU A 318 -12.05 29.58 29.60
CA LEU A 318 -11.55 29.06 28.33
C LEU A 318 -10.33 28.17 28.56
N ALA A 319 -10.26 27.05 27.84
CA ALA A 319 -9.14 26.12 27.97
C ALA A 319 -7.81 26.83 27.68
N ILE A 320 -6.72 26.41 28.32
CA ILE A 320 -5.51 27.24 28.36
C ILE A 320 -4.79 27.31 27.02
N ARG A 321 -5.15 26.45 26.06
CA ARG A 321 -4.69 26.55 24.67
C ARG A 321 -5.23 27.79 23.93
N HIS A 322 -6.12 28.55 24.55
CA HIS A 322 -6.74 29.73 23.95
C HIS A 322 -5.96 31.03 24.18
N PHE A 323 -4.84 31.03 24.90
CA PHE A 323 -4.13 32.28 25.19
C PHE A 323 -2.63 32.18 24.97
N PHE A 324 -2.08 33.14 24.23
CA PHE A 324 -0.66 33.48 24.29
C PHE A 324 -0.49 34.83 24.96
N PHE A 325 0.52 34.93 25.83
CA PHE A 325 0.86 36.14 26.54
C PHE A 325 2.21 36.63 26.05
N PHE A 326 2.32 37.95 25.87
CA PHE A 326 3.54 38.59 25.43
C PHE A 326 3.85 39.79 26.34
N LYS A 327 5.11 39.95 26.73
CA LYS A 327 5.57 41.11 27.51
C LYS A 327 5.57 42.41 26.69
N GLU A 328 5.40 42.31 25.38
CA GLU A 328 5.30 43.43 24.45
C GLU A 328 4.32 43.06 23.33
N ASN A 329 4.21 43.92 22.31
CA ASN A 329 3.33 43.65 21.17
C ASN A 329 3.74 42.34 20.46
N ALA A 330 2.78 41.49 20.11
CA ALA A 330 3.04 40.18 19.50
C ALA A 330 3.63 40.26 18.09
N ALA A 331 3.47 41.39 17.39
CA ALA A 331 3.98 41.62 16.03
C ALA A 331 5.45 42.10 15.98
N LYS A 332 6.13 42.25 17.11
CA LYS A 332 7.57 42.58 17.13
C LYS A 332 8.41 41.35 16.79
N ASN A 333 9.46 41.54 15.97
CA ASN A 333 10.32 40.48 15.45
C ASN A 333 10.94 39.52 16.50
N ASP A 334 11.09 39.97 17.76
CA ASP A 334 11.68 39.18 18.86
C ASP A 334 10.69 38.88 20.00
N SER A 335 9.39 39.04 19.78
CA SER A 335 8.38 38.87 20.83
C SER A 335 8.26 37.41 21.29
N LEU A 336 8.82 37.10 22.47
CA LEU A 336 8.76 35.78 23.08
C LEU A 336 7.50 35.60 23.92
N ARG A 337 6.88 34.41 23.79
CA ARG A 337 5.76 34.01 24.67
C ARG A 337 6.22 33.96 26.11
N CYS A 338 5.36 34.42 27.00
CA CYS A 338 5.54 34.36 28.44
C CYS A 338 4.31 33.76 29.12
N SER A 339 4.41 33.54 30.43
CA SER A 339 3.25 33.27 31.28
C SER A 339 2.50 34.57 31.59
N PHE A 340 1.25 34.43 32.02
CA PHE A 340 0.43 35.58 32.41
C PHE A 340 1.06 36.40 33.55
N GLU A 341 1.66 35.75 34.55
CA GLU A 341 2.35 36.43 35.66
C GLU A 341 3.57 37.23 35.18
N GLU A 342 4.31 36.70 34.19
CA GLU A 342 5.51 37.35 33.68
C GLU A 342 5.24 38.65 32.90
N MET A 343 4.02 38.86 32.40
CA MET A 343 3.63 40.16 31.79
C MET A 343 3.78 41.33 32.76
N PHE A 344 3.69 41.05 34.07
CA PHE A 344 3.73 42.08 35.09
C PHE A 344 5.14 42.45 35.52
N GLY A 345 6.18 41.65 35.21
CA GLY A 345 7.57 42.00 35.55
C GLY A 345 7.73 42.50 36.98
N ASN A 346 8.25 43.73 37.15
CA ASN A 346 8.39 44.39 38.47
C ASN A 346 7.17 45.25 38.88
N SER A 347 6.08 45.22 38.11
CA SER A 347 4.84 45.93 38.42
C SER A 347 4.15 45.31 39.63
N ASN A 348 3.96 46.14 40.66
CA ASN A 348 3.17 45.81 41.85
C ASN A 348 1.67 46.06 41.64
N GLY A 349 1.29 46.62 40.49
CA GLY A 349 -0.09 47.02 40.18
C GLY A 349 -0.86 45.99 39.35
N ARG A 350 -2.03 46.43 38.89
CA ARG A 350 -2.93 45.67 38.01
C ARG A 350 -2.54 45.72 36.53
N ASP A 351 -1.59 46.58 36.19
CA ASP A 351 -1.18 46.84 34.82
C ASP A 351 0.15 46.11 34.52
N PRO A 352 0.33 45.56 33.31
CA PRO A 352 1.61 45.01 32.88
C PRO A 352 2.75 46.03 32.98
N GLU A 353 3.99 45.54 33.14
CA GLU A 353 5.19 46.40 33.20
C GLU A 353 5.33 47.23 31.92
N ASN A 354 5.12 46.58 30.77
CA ASN A 354 5.09 47.25 29.48
C ASN A 354 3.63 47.50 29.04
N PRO A 355 3.24 48.76 28.75
CA PRO A 355 1.89 49.07 28.30
C PRO A 355 1.51 48.50 26.92
N GLN A 356 2.48 47.96 26.17
CA GLN A 356 2.24 47.26 24.92
C GLN A 356 2.11 45.74 25.09
N ALA A 357 2.19 45.22 26.32
CA ALA A 357 1.98 43.80 26.59
C ALA A 357 0.59 43.35 26.11
N GLU A 358 0.53 42.14 25.57
CA GLU A 358 -0.62 41.68 24.80
C GLU A 358 -1.00 40.24 25.15
N ILE A 359 -2.31 39.99 25.13
CA ILE A 359 -2.89 38.65 25.22
C ILE A 359 -3.55 38.36 23.87
N LEU A 360 -3.10 37.31 23.19
CA LEU A 360 -3.79 36.78 22.02
C LEU A 360 -4.78 35.71 22.47
N ALA A 361 -6.07 36.03 22.38
CA ALA A 361 -7.18 35.13 22.71
C ALA A 361 -7.69 34.41 21.45
N PHE A 362 -7.46 33.11 21.34
CA PHE A 362 -7.80 32.29 20.18
C PHE A 362 -9.27 31.85 20.19
N GLY A 363 -9.90 31.89 19.01
CA GLY A 363 -11.30 31.54 18.81
C GLY A 363 -12.26 32.69 19.15
N ILE A 364 -13.55 32.37 19.25
CA ILE A 364 -14.61 33.35 19.51
C ILE A 364 -14.68 33.67 21.00
N ILE A 365 -14.62 34.96 21.35
CA ILE A 365 -14.90 35.42 22.72
C ILE A 365 -16.41 35.63 22.83
N SER A 366 -17.08 34.75 23.58
CA SER A 366 -18.54 34.80 23.79
C SER A 366 -19.01 36.13 24.38
N PRO A 367 -20.18 36.66 23.97
CA PRO A 367 -20.78 37.87 24.56
C PRO A 367 -20.92 37.84 26.09
N LYS A 368 -21.03 36.65 26.70
CA LYS A 368 -21.17 36.50 28.16
C LYS A 368 -20.01 37.11 28.95
N TYR A 369 -18.85 37.31 28.32
CA TYR A 369 -17.69 37.91 28.96
C TYR A 369 -17.67 39.44 28.83
N ILE A 370 -18.53 40.05 28.01
CA ILE A 370 -18.61 41.50 27.86
C ILE A 370 -19.26 42.09 29.12
N GLN A 371 -18.49 42.88 29.87
CA GLN A 371 -18.97 43.53 31.09
C GLN A 371 -19.58 44.88 30.77
N ARG A 372 -18.88 45.70 29.98
CA ARG A 372 -19.34 47.03 29.56
C ARG A 372 -18.61 47.54 28.32
N ILE A 373 -19.14 48.62 27.75
CA ILE A 373 -18.54 49.36 26.64
C ILE A 373 -18.29 50.81 27.10
N TYR A 374 -17.03 51.25 27.02
CA TYR A 374 -16.65 52.63 27.25
C TYR A 374 -16.70 53.43 25.96
N VAL A 375 -17.25 54.63 26.05
CA VAL A 375 -17.32 55.62 24.97
C VAL A 375 -16.69 56.95 25.40
N LYS A 376 -16.20 57.71 24.42
CA LYS A 376 -15.53 59.00 24.65
C LYS A 376 -16.50 60.15 24.81
N THR A 377 -17.65 60.12 24.12
CA THR A 377 -18.62 61.22 24.06
C THR A 377 -20.01 60.78 24.48
N LEU A 378 -20.83 61.73 24.95
CA LEU A 378 -22.23 61.47 25.28
C LEU A 378 -23.06 61.14 24.03
N GLU A 379 -22.70 61.69 22.88
CA GLU A 379 -23.35 61.38 21.59
C GLU A 379 -23.20 59.90 21.25
N ASP A 380 -21.99 59.36 21.35
CA ASP A 380 -21.72 57.95 21.08
C ASP A 380 -22.41 57.02 22.09
N LYS A 381 -22.51 57.47 23.36
CA LYS A 381 -23.29 56.76 24.39
C LYS A 381 -24.75 56.62 23.97
N ASN A 382 -25.40 57.75 23.65
CA ASN A 382 -26.81 57.78 23.28
C ASN A 382 -27.07 56.96 22.01
N LEU A 383 -26.16 57.04 21.03
CA LEU A 383 -26.23 56.25 19.80
C LEU A 383 -26.24 54.74 20.09
N LEU A 384 -25.33 54.26 20.94
CA LEU A 384 -25.25 52.84 21.27
C LEU A 384 -26.43 52.40 22.15
N GLU A 385 -26.86 53.19 23.13
CA GLU A 385 -28.02 52.88 23.96
C GLU A 385 -29.31 52.78 23.11
N GLN A 386 -29.46 53.62 22.09
CA GLN A 386 -30.57 53.54 21.14
C GLN A 386 -30.52 52.26 20.30
N LYS A 387 -29.34 51.86 19.83
CA LYS A 387 -29.16 50.67 18.98
C LYS A 387 -29.26 49.35 19.74
N LEU A 388 -28.67 49.27 20.93
CA LEU A 388 -28.48 48.02 21.67
C LEU A 388 -29.53 47.81 22.77
N GLY A 389 -30.26 48.86 23.15
CA GLY A 389 -31.12 48.87 24.33
C GLY A 389 -30.34 48.71 25.64
N ARG A 390 -30.99 48.20 26.70
CA ARG A 390 -30.38 47.96 28.03
C ARG A 390 -29.64 46.62 28.14
N THR A 391 -29.19 46.06 27.02
CA THR A 391 -28.61 44.71 26.97
C THR A 391 -27.22 44.64 27.58
N ILE A 392 -26.43 45.72 27.46
CA ILE A 392 -25.05 45.85 27.97
C ILE A 392 -24.86 47.24 28.58
N ASP A 393 -24.02 47.33 29.63
CA ASP A 393 -23.65 48.58 30.28
C ASP A 393 -22.78 49.46 29.36
N ILE A 394 -23.17 50.72 29.17
CA ILE A 394 -22.44 51.70 28.36
C ILE A 394 -22.04 52.89 29.24
N GLU A 395 -20.74 53.09 29.39
CA GLU A 395 -20.17 54.09 30.30
C GLU A 395 -19.42 55.19 29.54
N LEU A 396 -19.76 56.44 29.84
CA LEU A 396 -18.99 57.59 29.37
C LEU A 396 -17.70 57.68 30.19
N ASN A 397 -16.57 57.25 29.61
CA ASN A 397 -15.30 57.21 30.31
C ASN A 397 -14.13 57.59 29.39
N THR A 398 -13.72 58.85 29.47
CA THR A 398 -12.63 59.39 28.63
C THR A 398 -11.24 58.87 29.00
N LYS A 399 -11.08 58.19 30.15
CA LYS A 399 -9.79 57.72 30.64
C LYS A 399 -9.14 56.73 29.67
N TYR A 400 -9.92 55.81 29.11
CA TYR A 400 -9.42 54.77 28.20
C TYR A 400 -9.08 55.29 26.80
N PHE A 401 -9.41 56.54 26.50
CA PHE A 401 -9.12 57.21 25.22
C PHE A 401 -7.93 58.17 25.33
N LYS A 402 -7.14 58.05 26.40
CA LYS A 402 -5.95 58.85 26.71
C LYS A 402 -4.79 57.95 27.09
N TYR A 403 -3.62 58.53 27.32
CA TYR A 403 -2.45 57.81 27.82
C TYR A 403 -2.68 57.23 29.24
N ARG A 404 -1.90 56.21 29.60
CA ARG A 404 -1.92 55.63 30.96
C ARG A 404 -1.27 56.60 31.95
N ALA A 405 -1.98 56.93 33.03
CA ALA A 405 -1.43 57.77 34.10
C ALA A 405 -0.26 57.04 34.81
N GLY A 406 0.89 57.71 34.95
CA GLY A 406 2.11 57.13 35.55
C GLY A 406 3.23 56.82 34.56
N ASP A 407 2.97 56.85 33.25
CA ASP A 407 4.02 56.67 32.21
C ASP A 407 4.72 58.00 31.82
N TYR A 408 4.45 59.09 32.57
CA TYR A 408 5.19 60.35 32.55
C TYR A 408 6.07 60.44 33.81
N LEU A 409 7.23 59.80 33.77
CA LEU A 409 8.41 60.17 34.53
C LEU A 409 9.64 59.99 33.63
#